data_AF-A0A9E7KKL4-F1
#
_entry.id   AF-A0A9E7KKL4-F1
#
_cell.length_a   1.000
_cell.length_b   1.000
_cell.length_c   1.000
_cell.angle_alpha   90.00
_cell.angle_beta   90.00
_cell.angle_gamma   90.00
#
_symmetry.space_group_name_H-M   'P 1'
#
loop_
_entity.id
_entity.type
_entity.pdbx_description
1 polymer ?
#
loop_
_entity_poly.entity_id
_entity_poly.type
_entity_poly.pdbx_seq_one_letter_code
_entity_poly.pdbx_strand_id
1 'polypeptide(L)' 'MLNEDELRHAVLLVFDNKQDLLNAMNAAEITDKLGLHSLRQRHWWVFHVSDV' A
#
# COMPACT_ATOMS: atom_id res chain seq x y z
N MET A 1 -10.19 -11.19 2.98
CA MET A 1 -10.15 -9.71 3.01
C MET A 1 -10.23 -9.11 1.62
N LEU A 2 -9.17 -8.91 0.82
CA LEU A 2 -9.32 -8.19 -0.47
C LEU A 2 -10.19 -8.91 -1.53
N ASN A 3 -10.37 -10.23 -1.40
CA ASN A 3 -11.23 -11.02 -2.28
C ASN A 3 -12.68 -11.14 -1.79
N GLU A 4 -13.03 -10.50 -0.66
CA GLU A 4 -14.42 -10.43 -0.20
C GLU A 4 -15.25 -9.60 -1.18
N ASP A 5 -16.51 -9.97 -1.37
CA ASP A 5 -17.37 -9.41 -2.42
C ASP A 5 -17.59 -7.91 -2.24
N GLU A 6 -17.70 -7.48 -0.99
CA GLU A 6 -17.83 -6.08 -0.57
C GLU A 6 -16.61 -5.24 -0.95
N LEU A 7 -15.44 -5.86 -1.04
CA LEU A 7 -14.16 -5.18 -1.31
C LEU A 7 -13.67 -5.42 -2.73
N ARG A 8 -14.31 -6.26 -3.54
CA ARG A 8 -13.83 -6.68 -4.87
C ARG A 8 -13.49 -5.51 -5.80
N HIS A 9 -14.26 -4.42 -5.75
CA HIS A 9 -14.09 -3.24 -6.60
C HIS A 9 -13.52 -2.02 -5.86
N ALA A 10 -13.14 -2.18 -4.59
CA ALA A 10 -12.60 -1.09 -3.80
C ALA A 10 -11.22 -0.67 -4.31
N VAL A 11 -10.94 0.62 -4.26
CA VAL A 11 -9.58 1.15 -4.39
C VAL A 11 -8.76 0.75 -3.15
N LEU A 12 -7.48 0.41 -3.34
CA LEU A 12 -6.56 0.16 -2.24
C LEU A 12 -5.64 1.36 -2.02
N LEU A 13 -5.70 1.96 -0.83
CA LEU A 13 -4.74 2.98 -0.41
C LEU A 13 -3.83 2.36 0.66
N VAL A 14 -2.52 2.41 0.44
CA VAL A 14 -1.50 1.96 1.38
C VAL A 14 -0.83 3.19 1.97
N PHE A 15 -0.82 3.30 3.29
CA PHE A 15 -0.08 4.36 3.98
C PHE A 15 1.31 3.85 4.35
N ASP A 16 2.36 4.58 3.98
CA ASP A 16 3.75 4.24 4.31
C ASP A 16 4.21 4.81 5.67
N ASN A 17 3.37 4.72 6.70
CA ASN A 17 3.62 5.31 8.01
C ASN A 17 4.98 4.95 8.63
N LYS A 18 5.43 5.80 9.57
CA LYS A 18 6.66 5.64 10.35
C LYS A 18 7.96 5.81 9.54
N GLN A 19 7.96 6.73 8.57
CA GLN A 19 9.17 7.07 7.82
C GLN A 19 10.24 7.81 8.64
N ASP A 20 9.93 8.16 9.89
CA ASP A 20 10.88 8.69 10.87
C ASP A 20 11.88 7.63 11.38
N LEU A 21 11.61 6.34 11.15
CA LEU A 21 12.50 5.26 11.58
C LEU A 21 13.71 5.09 10.66
N LEU A 22 14.89 4.81 11.26
CA LEU A 22 16.17 4.59 10.56
C LEU A 22 16.14 3.49 9.49
N ASN A 23 15.20 2.54 9.60
CA ASN A 23 15.03 1.41 8.70
C ASN A 23 13.66 1.43 7.99
N ALA A 24 13.06 2.62 7.86
CA ALA A 24 11.82 2.78 7.12
C ALA A 24 11.98 2.31 5.68
N MET A 25 10.95 1.63 5.19
CA MET A 25 10.90 1.14 3.81
C MET A 25 10.39 2.24 2.91
N ASN A 26 11.04 2.42 1.77
CA ASN A 26 10.55 3.33 0.75
C ASN A 26 9.34 2.70 0.00
N ALA A 27 8.64 3.53 -0.78
CA ALA A 27 7.46 3.10 -1.51
C ALA A 27 7.70 1.89 -2.45
N ALA A 28 8.88 1.77 -3.08
CA ALA A 28 9.20 0.63 -3.95
C ALA A 28 9.32 -0.66 -3.13
N GLU A 29 10.04 -0.62 -2.02
CA GLU A 29 10.19 -1.78 -1.12
C GLU A 29 8.84 -2.23 -0.53
N ILE A 30 7.96 -1.28 -0.20
CA ILE A 30 6.59 -1.57 0.26
C ILE A 30 5.78 -2.23 -0.86
N THR A 31 5.84 -1.68 -2.07
CA THR A 31 5.12 -2.20 -3.24
C THR A 31 5.52 -3.65 -3.54
N ASP A 32 6.82 -3.94 -3.50
CA ASP A 32 7.35 -5.28 -3.71
C ASP A 32 6.95 -6.25 -2.60
N LYS A 33 7.15 -5.87 -1.33
CA LYS A 33 6.84 -6.74 -0.18
C LYS A 33 5.36 -7.04 -0.01
N LEU A 34 4.49 -6.08 -0.35
CA LEU A 34 3.05 -6.29 -0.35
C LEU A 34 2.53 -6.93 -1.64
N GLY A 35 3.40 -7.16 -2.63
CA GLY A 35 3.04 -7.80 -3.90
C GLY A 35 2.02 -7.00 -4.71
N LEU A 36 2.01 -5.66 -4.60
CA LEU A 36 0.98 -4.82 -5.23
C LEU A 36 1.01 -4.92 -6.76
N HIS A 37 2.17 -5.23 -7.35
CA HIS A 37 2.31 -5.52 -8.78
C HIS A 37 1.43 -6.69 -9.28
N SER A 38 1.05 -7.61 -8.39
CA SER A 38 0.17 -8.73 -8.73
C SER A 38 -1.30 -8.30 -8.85
N LEU A 39 -1.68 -7.17 -8.25
CA LEU A 39 -3.05 -6.66 -8.21
C LEU A 39 -3.43 -5.90 -9.50
N ARG A 40 -3.24 -6.52 -10.67
CA ARG A 40 -3.44 -5.87 -11.98
C ARG A 40 -4.87 -5.36 -12.24
N GLN A 41 -5.86 -5.95 -11.57
CA GLN A 41 -7.29 -5.61 -11.73
C GLN A 41 -7.80 -4.65 -10.65
N ARG A 42 -6.90 -4.08 -9.84
CA ARG A 42 -7.26 -3.18 -8.75
C ARG A 42 -6.33 -1.97 -8.76
N HIS A 43 -6.92 -0.78 -8.76
CA HIS A 43 -6.14 0.42 -8.59
C HIS A 43 -5.64 0.53 -7.15
N TRP A 44 -4.35 0.85 -7.02
CA TRP A 44 -3.72 1.06 -5.74
C TRP A 44 -2.77 2.25 -5.76
N TRP A 45 -2.57 2.84 -4.58
CA TRP A 45 -1.64 3.93 -4.36
C TRP A 45 -0.91 3.74 -3.04
N VAL A 46 0.37 4.11 -3.00
CA VAL A 46 1.12 4.31 -1.76
C VAL A 46 1.12 5.80 -1.47
N PHE A 47 0.66 6.18 -0.28
CA PHE A 47 0.60 7.57 0.15
C PHE A 47 1.47 7.78 1.38
N HIS A 48 2.32 8.80 1.28
CA HIS A 48 3.17 9.18 2.39
C HIS A 48 2.41 9.99 3.42
N VAL A 49 2.33 9.47 4.64
CA VAL A 49 1.76 10.18 5.76
C VAL A 49 2.89 10.82 6.55
N SER A 50 2.94 12.14 6.52
CA SER A 50 3.80 12.93 7.40
C SER A 50 3.08 13.15 8.74
N ASP A 51 3.63 12.61 9.82
CA ASP A 51 3.21 12.98 11.17
C ASP A 51 3.70 14.42 11.44
N VAL A 52 2.77 15.38 11.44
CA VAL A 52 2.99 16.74 11.98
C VAL A 52 2.77 16.78 13.48
#